data_AF-A0A6H2NLM6-F1
#
_entry.id   AF-A0A6H2NLM6-F1
#
_cell.length_a   1.000
_cell.length_b   1.000
_cell.length_c   1.000
_cell.angle_alpha   90.00
_cell.angle_beta   90.00
_cell.angle_gamma   90.00
#
_symmetry.space_group_name_H-M   'P 1'
#
loop_
_entity.id
_entity.type
_entity.pdbx_description
1 polymer ?
#
loop_
_entity_poly.entity_id
_entity_poly.type
_entity_poly.pdbx_seq_one_letter_code
_entity_poly.pdbx_strand_id
1 'polypeptide(L)'
;MVAWFNRSVGLGIVTLGLLAQPAIALPGQSVRVVETWMRNNPTLRPRPHERLTINRVAAPGQRFIFQASVFPVTGVQPDVNRRTIRTERFTFVDHANPITSDRLEESLRLIYGPEVFNDYRQAEELYRYPLGAGTAATDNPNLRLRGHVRQGEQFAYWQELAYDQNGHAYLGRMAVLLKADLPLLQAHLVGDE
;
A
#
# COMPACT_ATOMS: atom_id res chain seq x y z
N MET A 1 -16.05 29.60 -67.33
CA MET A 1 -16.13 30.81 -66.49
C MET A 1 -15.91 30.37 -65.04
N VAL A 2 -14.78 30.78 -64.47
CA VAL A 2 -14.43 30.91 -63.04
C VAL A 2 -14.61 29.70 -62.10
N ALA A 3 -13.46 29.23 -61.60
CA ALA A 3 -13.28 28.33 -60.47
C ALA A 3 -13.69 28.98 -59.13
N TRP A 4 -13.94 28.17 -58.10
CA TRP A 4 -13.21 28.27 -56.83
C TRP A 4 -13.47 27.05 -55.93
N PHE A 5 -12.35 26.46 -55.49
CA PHE A 5 -12.23 25.50 -54.40
C PHE A 5 -12.65 26.16 -53.08
N ASN A 6 -13.25 25.40 -52.15
CA ASN A 6 -12.85 25.53 -50.75
C ASN A 6 -13.03 24.22 -49.97
N ARG A 7 -11.90 23.68 -49.55
CA ARG A 7 -11.75 22.65 -48.52
C ARG A 7 -11.55 23.35 -47.18
N SER A 8 -12.25 22.90 -46.14
CA SER A 8 -11.85 23.08 -44.74
C SER A 8 -12.36 21.84 -43.99
N VAL A 9 -11.61 20.73 -43.96
CA VAL A 9 -10.63 20.36 -42.92
C VAL A 9 -11.23 20.46 -41.52
N GLY A 10 -11.59 19.30 -40.97
CA GLY A 10 -12.06 19.13 -39.61
C GLY A 10 -10.98 19.40 -38.58
N LEU A 11 -11.39 19.87 -37.41
CA LEU A 11 -10.57 19.95 -36.22
C LEU A 11 -11.12 18.93 -35.22
N GLY A 12 -10.36 17.85 -35.10
CA GLY A 12 -10.59 16.77 -34.15
C GLY A 12 -10.50 17.28 -32.71
N ILE A 13 -11.39 16.74 -31.90
CA ILE A 13 -11.36 16.81 -30.45
C ILE A 13 -10.05 16.14 -30.00
N VAL A 14 -9.09 16.93 -29.52
CA VAL A 14 -7.93 16.42 -28.78
C VAL A 14 -8.40 16.24 -27.34
N THR A 15 -9.06 15.12 -27.07
CA THR A 15 -9.21 14.59 -25.71
C THR A 15 -7.82 14.17 -25.25
N LEU A 16 -7.20 15.02 -24.44
CA LEU A 16 -5.97 14.70 -23.73
C LEU A 16 -6.31 13.58 -22.73
N GLY A 17 -6.17 12.33 -23.19
CA GLY A 17 -6.30 11.16 -22.34
C GLY A 17 -5.25 11.25 -21.24
N LEU A 18 -5.68 11.52 -20.01
CA LEU A 18 -4.97 11.09 -18.81
C LEU A 18 -4.85 9.57 -18.93
N LEU A 19 -3.75 9.11 -19.53
CA LEU A 19 -3.35 7.72 -19.48
C LEU A 19 -3.15 7.41 -17.99
N ALA A 20 -4.17 6.81 -17.39
CA ALA A 20 -4.03 6.13 -16.13
C ALA A 20 -2.87 5.15 -16.32
N GLN A 21 -1.72 5.48 -15.74
CA GLN A 21 -0.59 4.56 -15.76
C GLN A 21 -1.08 3.28 -15.07
N PRO A 22 -1.06 2.13 -15.75
CA PRO A 22 -1.42 0.88 -15.08
C PRO A 22 -0.50 0.73 -13.87
N ALA A 23 -1.03 0.17 -12.78
CA ALA A 23 -0.29 -0.07 -11.55
C ALA A 23 0.78 -1.17 -11.80
N ILE A 24 1.86 -0.82 -12.50
CA ILE A 24 2.87 -1.77 -13.00
C ILE A 24 3.91 -2.14 -11.93
N ALA A 25 3.77 -1.68 -10.68
CA ALA A 25 4.62 -2.17 -9.60
C ALA A 25 3.79 -2.50 -8.38
N LEU A 26 3.66 -3.81 -8.23
CA LEU A 26 3.00 -4.49 -7.15
C LEU A 26 3.91 -5.67 -6.79
N PRO A 27 3.73 -6.28 -5.61
CA PRO A 27 4.40 -7.52 -5.27
C PRO A 27 4.39 -8.53 -6.43
N GLY A 28 5.51 -9.18 -6.69
CA GLY A 28 5.73 -10.08 -7.83
C GLY A 28 6.55 -9.47 -8.95
N GLN A 29 6.72 -8.15 -8.97
CA GLN A 29 7.57 -7.46 -9.95
C GLN A 29 9.05 -7.44 -9.54
N SER A 30 9.93 -7.29 -10.54
CA SER A 30 11.37 -7.17 -10.28
C SER A 30 11.70 -5.89 -9.52
N VAL A 31 12.76 -5.93 -8.71
CA VAL A 31 13.25 -4.75 -7.97
C VAL A 31 13.41 -3.52 -8.88
N ARG A 32 13.96 -3.69 -10.09
CA ARG A 32 14.16 -2.59 -11.04
C ARG A 32 12.84 -1.95 -11.50
N VAL A 33 11.83 -2.77 -11.76
CA VAL A 33 10.49 -2.30 -12.17
C VAL A 33 9.86 -1.51 -11.04
N VAL A 34 9.87 -2.05 -9.82
CA VAL A 34 9.31 -1.38 -8.64
C VAL A 34 10.01 -0.06 -8.34
N GLU A 35 11.34 -0.01 -8.37
CA GLU A 35 12.08 1.24 -8.20
C GLU A 35 11.73 2.29 -9.26
N THR A 36 11.51 1.87 -10.50
CA THR A 36 11.16 2.78 -11.60
C THR A 36 9.77 3.35 -11.42
N TRP A 37 8.81 2.51 -11.04
CA TRP A 37 7.47 2.97 -10.69
C TRP A 37 7.49 3.91 -9.49
N MET A 38 8.19 3.56 -8.39
CA MET A 38 8.28 4.41 -7.21
C MET A 38 8.81 5.80 -7.56
N ARG A 39 9.85 5.89 -8.42
CA ARG A 39 10.39 7.17 -8.93
C ARG A 39 9.38 8.02 -9.68
N ASN A 40 8.47 7.38 -10.40
CA ASN A 40 7.46 8.06 -11.22
C ASN A 40 6.11 8.20 -10.49
N ASN A 41 5.98 7.66 -9.28
CA ASN A 41 4.71 7.67 -8.55
C ASN A 41 4.43 9.09 -8.00
N PRO A 42 3.30 9.72 -8.42
CA PRO A 42 3.00 11.11 -8.07
C PRO A 42 2.64 11.32 -6.60
N THR A 43 2.28 10.25 -5.88
CA THR A 43 1.94 10.25 -4.46
C THR A 43 3.18 10.04 -3.59
N LEU A 44 4.05 9.10 -3.97
CA LEU A 44 5.24 8.77 -3.18
C LEU A 44 6.36 9.81 -3.30
N ARG A 45 6.55 10.41 -4.48
CA ARG A 45 7.53 11.48 -4.76
C ARG A 45 8.89 11.26 -4.09
N PRO A 46 9.62 10.15 -4.38
CA PRO A 46 10.89 9.85 -3.74
C PRO A 46 11.94 10.93 -3.98
N ARG A 47 12.84 11.13 -3.01
CA ARG A 47 14.05 11.94 -3.18
C ARG A 47 15.06 11.18 -4.05
N PRO A 48 16.03 11.86 -4.70
CA PRO A 48 16.98 11.20 -5.60
C PRO A 48 17.77 10.02 -5.00
N HIS A 49 17.99 10.00 -3.68
CA HIS A 49 18.70 8.93 -2.97
C HIS A 49 17.77 7.84 -2.39
N GLU A 50 16.45 8.04 -2.43
CA GLU A 50 15.48 7.06 -1.97
C GLU A 50 15.15 6.09 -3.11
N ARG A 51 15.22 4.79 -2.81
CA ARG A 51 14.95 3.72 -3.76
C ARG A 51 13.73 2.93 -3.30
N LEU A 52 13.95 1.84 -2.55
CA LEU A 52 12.90 0.96 -2.05
C LEU A 52 12.32 1.41 -0.69
N THR A 53 12.78 2.54 -0.16
CA THR A 53 12.28 3.08 1.11
C THR A 53 12.20 4.58 0.99
N ILE A 54 11.04 5.12 1.37
CA ILE A 54 10.72 6.53 1.35
C ILE A 54 10.31 6.92 2.76
N ASN A 55 10.84 8.05 3.23
CA ASN A 55 10.55 8.55 4.56
C ASN A 55 10.26 10.04 4.54
N ARG A 56 9.10 10.43 5.05
CA ARG A 56 8.64 11.82 5.11
C ARG A 56 8.30 12.17 6.55
N VAL A 57 8.85 13.28 7.02
CA VAL A 57 8.48 13.89 8.30
C VAL A 57 7.75 15.18 7.96
N ALA A 58 6.49 15.27 8.34
CA ALA A 58 5.68 16.47 8.10
C ALA A 58 5.81 17.47 9.27
N ALA A 59 5.83 16.95 10.49
CA ALA A 59 5.99 17.68 11.73
C ALA A 59 6.55 16.74 12.82
N PRO A 60 6.98 17.25 14.00
CA PRO A 60 7.30 16.40 15.14
C PRO A 60 6.14 15.44 15.46
N GLY A 61 6.43 14.14 15.54
CA GLY A 61 5.40 13.12 15.78
C GLY A 61 4.52 12.76 14.57
N GLN A 62 4.80 13.31 13.38
CA GLN A 62 4.09 13.00 12.13
C GLN A 62 5.04 12.50 11.05
N ARG A 63 4.88 11.23 10.68
CA ARG A 63 5.76 10.54 9.74
C ARG A 63 4.99 9.63 8.79
N PHE A 64 5.41 9.61 7.53
CA PHE A 64 5.01 8.62 6.55
C PHE A 64 6.23 7.83 6.11
N ILE A 65 6.10 6.51 6.07
CA ILE A 65 7.14 5.60 5.59
C ILE A 65 6.50 4.71 4.53
N PHE A 66 7.13 4.59 3.37
CA PHE A 66 6.82 3.56 2.38
C PHE A 66 8.03 2.67 2.20
N GLN A 67 7.83 1.36 2.11
CA GLN A 67 8.89 0.37 1.96
C GLN A 67 8.45 -0.75 1.03
N ALA A 68 9.26 -1.01 -0.01
CA ALA A 68 9.20 -2.21 -0.83
C ALA A 68 10.30 -3.19 -0.39
N SER A 69 9.97 -4.47 -0.27
CA SER A 69 10.85 -5.50 0.27
C SER A 69 10.82 -6.75 -0.60
N VAL A 70 11.99 -7.36 -0.80
CA VAL A 70 12.10 -8.71 -1.39
C VAL A 70 11.74 -9.81 -0.40
N PHE A 71 11.65 -9.50 0.89
CA PHE A 71 11.27 -10.43 1.93
C PHE A 71 9.75 -10.41 2.18
N PRO A 72 9.17 -11.55 2.62
CA PRO A 72 7.82 -11.57 3.15
C PRO A 72 7.66 -10.59 4.32
N VAL A 73 6.41 -10.21 4.60
CA VAL A 73 6.11 -9.25 5.67
C VAL A 73 6.47 -9.73 7.07
N THR A 74 6.62 -11.05 7.24
CA THR A 74 7.01 -11.70 8.49
C THR A 74 8.51 -11.62 8.79
N GLY A 75 9.34 -11.24 7.82
CA GLY A 75 10.77 -11.00 8.03
C GLY A 75 11.70 -11.74 7.05
N VAL A 76 12.98 -11.78 7.41
CA VAL A 76 14.05 -12.33 6.57
C VAL A 76 13.97 -13.85 6.54
N GLN A 77 13.97 -14.42 5.34
CA GLN A 77 14.08 -15.85 5.11
C GLN A 77 15.29 -16.16 4.21
N PRO A 78 16.03 -17.24 4.49
CA PRO A 78 17.28 -17.56 3.79
C PRO A 78 17.08 -17.92 2.31
N ASP A 79 15.96 -18.57 1.95
CA ASP A 79 15.70 -19.10 0.60
C ASP A 79 14.79 -18.20 -0.27
N VAL A 80 14.77 -16.90 0.01
CA VAL A 80 13.91 -15.97 -0.74
C VAL A 80 14.60 -15.44 -1.98
N ASN A 81 13.90 -15.49 -3.12
CA ASN A 81 14.32 -14.86 -4.36
C ASN A 81 14.44 -13.33 -4.20
N ARG A 82 15.69 -12.85 -4.11
CA ARG A 82 16.02 -11.42 -3.91
C ARG A 82 15.87 -10.55 -5.16
N ARG A 83 15.36 -11.08 -6.27
CA ARG A 83 15.16 -10.32 -7.52
C ARG A 83 13.76 -9.72 -7.63
N THR A 84 12.82 -10.18 -6.80
CA THR A 84 11.40 -9.86 -6.90
C THR A 84 10.91 -9.27 -5.57
N ILE A 85 10.16 -8.18 -5.65
CA ILE A 85 9.50 -7.59 -4.47
C ILE A 85 8.35 -8.51 -4.05
N ARG A 86 8.25 -8.80 -2.76
CA ARG A 86 7.21 -9.67 -2.17
C ARG A 86 6.22 -8.89 -1.32
N THR A 87 6.64 -7.74 -0.83
CA THR A 87 5.84 -6.93 0.09
C THR A 87 6.10 -5.46 -0.17
N GLU A 88 5.01 -4.70 -0.24
CA GLU A 88 5.04 -3.24 -0.25
C GLU A 88 4.17 -2.73 0.88
N ARG A 89 4.71 -1.83 1.70
CA ARG A 89 4.07 -1.40 2.95
C ARG A 89 4.18 0.09 3.10
N PHE A 90 3.09 0.73 3.50
CA PHE A 90 3.14 2.08 4.05
C PHE A 90 2.77 2.10 5.53
N THR A 91 3.32 3.08 6.25
CA THR A 91 3.09 3.31 7.67
C THR A 91 2.95 4.80 7.91
N PHE A 92 1.89 5.16 8.64
CA PHE A 92 1.69 6.47 9.21
C PHE A 92 1.99 6.41 10.70
N VAL A 93 2.68 7.42 11.19
CA VAL A 93 2.76 7.78 12.61
C VAL A 93 2.24 9.19 12.70
N ASP A 94 1.20 9.43 13.49
CA ASP A 94 0.55 10.73 13.62
C ASP A 94 -0.02 10.87 15.02
N HIS A 95 0.70 11.56 15.90
CA HIS A 95 0.25 11.83 17.26
C HIS A 95 -0.73 13.01 17.36
N ALA A 96 -0.87 13.79 16.28
CA ALA A 96 -1.73 14.98 16.27
C ALA A 96 -3.12 14.68 15.69
N ASN A 97 -3.22 13.76 14.73
CA ASN A 97 -4.48 13.38 14.09
C ASN A 97 -4.67 11.86 14.15
N PRO A 98 -5.83 11.37 14.65
CA PRO A 98 -6.14 9.95 14.63
C PRO A 98 -6.05 9.35 13.22
N ILE A 99 -5.46 8.17 13.13
CA ILE A 99 -5.39 7.38 11.91
C ILE A 99 -6.59 6.45 11.87
N THR A 100 -7.36 6.50 10.78
CA THR A 100 -8.53 5.65 10.57
C THR A 100 -8.26 4.59 9.51
N SER A 101 -9.09 3.55 9.47
CA SER A 101 -9.10 2.58 8.36
C SER A 101 -9.28 3.30 7.02
N ASP A 102 -10.26 4.20 6.92
CA ASP A 102 -10.53 4.98 5.71
C ASP A 102 -9.31 5.77 5.22
N ARG A 103 -8.50 6.32 6.14
CA ARG A 103 -7.25 7.02 5.79
C ARG A 103 -6.24 6.06 5.16
N LEU A 104 -6.15 4.81 5.65
CA LEU A 104 -5.29 3.79 5.06
C LEU A 104 -5.82 3.34 3.70
N GLU A 105 -7.12 3.09 3.58
CA GLU A 105 -7.77 2.68 2.32
C GLU A 105 -7.65 3.75 1.23
N GLU A 106 -7.86 5.01 1.56
CA GLU A 106 -7.67 6.13 0.65
C GLU A 106 -6.19 6.27 0.25
N SER A 107 -5.26 6.06 1.18
CA SER A 107 -3.82 6.05 0.86
C SER A 107 -3.46 4.91 -0.09
N LEU A 108 -4.05 3.72 0.08
CA LEU A 108 -3.89 2.60 -0.84
C LEU A 108 -4.35 3.00 -2.26
N ARG A 109 -5.53 3.62 -2.38
CA ARG A 109 -6.06 4.12 -3.65
C ARG A 109 -5.16 5.17 -4.30
N LEU A 110 -4.62 6.11 -3.51
CA LEU A 110 -3.75 7.17 -4.03
C LEU A 110 -2.37 6.66 -4.45
N ILE A 111 -1.83 5.65 -3.76
CA ILE A 111 -0.51 5.09 -4.07
C ILE A 111 -0.60 4.16 -5.29
N TYR A 112 -1.57 3.26 -5.31
CA TYR A 112 -1.62 2.16 -6.28
C TYR A 112 -2.67 2.34 -7.38
N GLY A 113 -3.64 3.24 -7.21
CA GLY A 113 -4.71 3.46 -8.18
C GLY A 113 -5.92 2.52 -8.02
N PRO A 114 -6.89 2.61 -8.94
CA PRO A 114 -8.20 1.98 -8.79
C PRO A 114 -8.17 0.45 -8.89
N GLU A 115 -7.25 -0.14 -9.64
CA GLU A 115 -7.16 -1.60 -9.83
C GLU A 115 -6.91 -2.32 -8.49
N VAL A 116 -5.83 -1.96 -7.80
CA VAL A 116 -5.45 -2.54 -6.50
C VAL A 116 -6.45 -2.17 -5.41
N PHE A 117 -7.00 -0.96 -5.46
CA PHE A 117 -8.03 -0.56 -4.51
C PHE A 117 -9.30 -1.41 -4.67
N ASN A 118 -9.71 -1.73 -5.89
CA ASN A 118 -10.86 -2.60 -6.13
C ASN A 118 -10.57 -4.05 -5.71
N ASP A 119 -9.37 -4.57 -5.98
CA ASP A 119 -8.94 -5.89 -5.50
C ASP A 119 -8.99 -5.97 -3.96
N TYR A 120 -8.48 -4.95 -3.25
CA TYR A 120 -8.60 -4.84 -1.79
C TYR A 120 -10.05 -4.80 -1.31
N ARG A 121 -10.92 -4.01 -1.96
CA ARG A 121 -12.31 -3.85 -1.54
C ARG A 121 -13.15 -5.10 -1.74
N GLN A 122 -12.82 -5.90 -2.75
CA GLN A 122 -13.48 -7.17 -3.06
C GLN A 122 -12.83 -8.35 -2.33
N ALA A 123 -11.70 -8.13 -1.67
CA ALA A 123 -10.96 -9.16 -0.96
C ALA A 123 -11.75 -9.75 0.21
N GLU A 124 -11.68 -11.07 0.34
CA GLU A 124 -12.25 -11.83 1.43
C GLU A 124 -11.47 -11.56 2.72
N GLU A 125 -12.16 -11.23 3.82
CA GLU A 125 -11.52 -11.09 5.14
C GLU A 125 -11.26 -12.48 5.72
N LEU A 126 -9.98 -12.85 5.83
CA LEU A 126 -9.54 -14.16 6.29
C LEU A 126 -9.26 -14.19 7.79
N TYR A 127 -8.75 -13.07 8.31
CA TYR A 127 -8.36 -12.97 9.70
C TYR A 127 -8.57 -11.55 10.20
N ARG A 128 -9.04 -11.44 11.44
CA ARG A 128 -9.10 -10.17 12.16
C ARG A 128 -8.62 -10.40 13.57
N TYR A 129 -7.86 -9.44 14.10
CA TYR A 129 -7.44 -9.49 15.49
C TYR A 129 -7.67 -8.15 16.19
N PRO A 130 -8.02 -8.22 17.48
CA PRO A 130 -8.50 -9.43 18.15
C PRO A 130 -9.89 -9.83 17.64
N LEU A 131 -10.29 -11.07 17.90
CA LEU A 131 -11.65 -11.53 17.66
C LEU A 131 -12.60 -10.81 18.64
N GLY A 132 -13.46 -9.92 18.14
CA GLY A 132 -14.43 -9.14 18.93
C GLY A 132 -14.10 -7.64 19.06
N ALA A 133 -14.74 -6.94 20.00
CA ALA A 133 -14.55 -5.49 20.23
C ALA A 133 -13.23 -5.14 20.96
N GLY A 134 -12.45 -6.16 21.32
CA GLY A 134 -11.22 -6.01 22.09
C GLY A 134 -10.08 -5.34 21.32
N THR A 135 -8.91 -5.32 21.95
CA THR A 135 -7.63 -4.98 21.32
C THR A 135 -6.59 -6.03 21.70
N ALA A 136 -5.72 -6.45 20.77
CA ALA A 136 -4.68 -7.42 21.08
C ALA A 136 -3.64 -6.72 21.97
N ALA A 137 -3.32 -7.33 23.11
CA ALA A 137 -2.28 -6.85 24.00
C ALA A 137 -0.93 -7.01 23.29
N THR A 138 -0.07 -6.00 23.42
CA THR A 138 1.32 -6.09 22.98
C THR A 138 2.22 -6.07 24.20
N ASP A 139 3.50 -6.39 24.01
CA ASP A 139 4.54 -6.26 25.05
C ASP A 139 4.59 -4.85 25.66
N ASN A 140 4.10 -3.84 24.92
CA ASN A 140 3.84 -2.52 25.47
C ASN A 140 2.39 -2.46 26.03
N PRO A 141 2.22 -2.35 27.37
CA PRO A 141 0.90 -2.35 28.00
C PRO A 141 0.06 -1.11 27.64
N ASN A 142 0.66 -0.08 27.03
CA ASN A 142 -0.01 1.14 26.60
C ASN A 142 -0.48 1.08 25.14
N LEU A 143 -0.14 0.01 24.43
CA LEU A 143 -0.40 -0.15 23.02
C LEU A 143 -1.39 -1.29 22.83
N ARG A 144 -2.34 -1.03 21.95
CA ARG A 144 -3.46 -1.90 21.62
C ARG A 144 -3.53 -2.05 20.11
N LEU A 145 -3.43 -3.28 19.61
CA LEU A 145 -3.46 -3.54 18.17
C LEU A 145 -4.84 -3.99 17.71
N ARG A 146 -5.23 -3.52 16.53
CA ARG A 146 -6.28 -4.13 15.72
C ARG A 146 -5.79 -4.30 14.29
N GLY A 147 -6.03 -5.45 13.70
CA GLY A 147 -5.64 -5.70 12.32
C GLY A 147 -6.57 -6.63 11.59
N HIS A 148 -6.49 -6.55 10.26
CA HIS A 148 -7.29 -7.33 9.33
C HIS A 148 -6.39 -7.85 8.23
N VAL A 149 -6.54 -9.13 7.89
CA VAL A 149 -5.89 -9.76 6.76
C VAL A 149 -6.96 -10.13 5.75
N ARG A 150 -6.78 -9.68 4.51
CA ARG A 150 -7.70 -9.93 3.41
C ARG A 150 -6.98 -10.59 2.24
N GLN A 151 -7.69 -11.43 1.50
CA GLN A 151 -7.19 -12.04 0.27
C GLN A 151 -8.04 -11.60 -0.91
N GLY A 152 -7.42 -10.84 -1.81
CA GLY A 152 -7.98 -10.46 -3.10
C GLY A 152 -7.76 -11.53 -4.17
N GLU A 153 -8.16 -11.19 -5.38
CA GLU A 153 -7.88 -11.97 -6.58
C GLU A 153 -6.37 -11.93 -6.88
N GLN A 154 -5.78 -10.73 -6.86
CA GLN A 154 -4.38 -10.49 -7.22
C GLN A 154 -3.44 -10.54 -6.01
N PHE A 155 -3.79 -9.88 -4.90
CA PHE A 155 -2.89 -9.72 -3.75
C PHE A 155 -3.52 -10.16 -2.42
N ALA A 156 -2.67 -10.29 -1.40
CA ALA A 156 -3.11 -10.28 -0.01
C ALA A 156 -2.84 -8.91 0.61
N TYR A 157 -3.66 -8.54 1.59
CA TYR A 157 -3.60 -7.25 2.25
C TYR A 157 -3.56 -7.45 3.75
N TRP A 158 -2.69 -6.69 4.43
CA TRP A 158 -2.64 -6.66 5.87
C TRP A 158 -2.69 -5.22 6.37
N GLN A 159 -3.78 -4.90 7.05
CA GLN A 159 -4.01 -3.62 7.70
C GLN A 159 -3.84 -3.77 9.21
N GLU A 160 -3.17 -2.80 9.84
CA GLU A 160 -2.99 -2.76 11.28
C GLU A 160 -3.07 -1.32 11.80
N LEU A 161 -3.77 -1.14 12.93
CA LEU A 161 -3.87 0.12 13.67
C LEU A 161 -3.41 -0.11 15.11
N ALA A 162 -2.54 0.77 15.60
CA ALA A 162 -2.10 0.79 16.99
C ALA A 162 -2.72 1.98 17.72
N TYR A 163 -3.47 1.66 18.76
CA TYR A 163 -4.19 2.60 19.60
C TYR A 163 -3.42 2.89 20.88
N ASP A 164 -3.48 4.14 21.32
CA ASP A 164 -3.05 4.57 22.65
C ASP A 164 -4.10 4.24 23.72
N GLN A 165 -3.82 4.60 24.98
CA GLN A 165 -4.73 4.41 26.09
C GLN A 165 -6.04 5.21 25.98
N ASN A 166 -6.04 6.30 25.20
CA ASN A 166 -7.23 7.14 24.98
C ASN A 166 -8.12 6.59 23.86
N GLY A 167 -7.71 5.49 23.22
CA GLY A 167 -8.43 4.90 22.09
C GLY A 167 -8.16 5.60 20.76
N HIS A 168 -7.12 6.43 20.67
CA HIS A 168 -6.69 7.06 19.42
C HIS A 168 -5.64 6.21 18.72
N ALA A 169 -5.88 5.85 17.47
CA ALA A 169 -4.87 5.21 16.64
C ALA A 169 -3.83 6.25 16.19
N TYR A 170 -2.61 6.14 16.71
CA TYR A 170 -1.50 7.04 16.37
C TYR A 170 -0.52 6.40 15.38
N LEU A 171 -0.63 5.09 15.15
CA LEU A 171 0.11 4.38 14.12
C LEU A 171 -0.86 3.55 13.29
N GLY A 172 -0.70 3.61 11.98
CA GLY A 172 -1.43 2.78 11.04
C GLY A 172 -0.52 2.24 9.95
N ARG A 173 -0.77 1.00 9.55
CA ARG A 173 0.03 0.25 8.59
C ARG A 173 -0.89 -0.45 7.61
N MET A 174 -0.48 -0.45 6.34
CA MET A 174 -1.09 -1.25 5.29
C MET A 174 0.04 -1.90 4.49
N ALA A 175 -0.06 -3.21 4.28
CA ALA A 175 0.85 -3.97 3.45
C ALA A 175 0.09 -4.66 2.32
N VAL A 176 0.65 -4.59 1.11
CA VAL A 176 0.25 -5.36 -0.06
C VAL A 176 1.28 -6.47 -0.24
N LEU A 177 0.81 -7.70 -0.39
CA LEU A 177 1.60 -8.93 -0.31
C LEU A 177 1.32 -9.84 -1.49
N LEU A 178 2.31 -10.66 -1.84
CA LEU A 178 2.04 -11.84 -2.66
C LEU A 178 1.10 -12.78 -1.90
N LYS A 179 0.07 -13.29 -2.60
CA LYS A 179 -0.84 -14.30 -2.02
C LYS A 179 -0.11 -15.54 -1.52
N ALA A 180 1.00 -15.90 -2.16
CA ALA A 180 1.85 -17.01 -1.74
C ALA A 180 2.49 -16.81 -0.34
N ASP A 181 2.59 -15.58 0.15
CA ASP A 181 3.11 -15.27 1.50
C ASP A 181 2.02 -15.25 2.57
N LEU A 182 0.76 -15.43 2.20
CA LEU A 182 -0.35 -15.40 3.15
C LEU A 182 -0.28 -16.51 4.21
N PRO A 183 0.07 -17.79 3.89
CA PRO A 183 0.22 -18.82 4.92
C PRO A 183 1.31 -18.48 5.94
N LEU A 184 2.41 -17.86 5.50
CA LEU A 184 3.48 -17.40 6.39
C LEU A 184 2.99 -16.30 7.34
N LEU A 185 2.22 -15.34 6.82
CA LEU A 185 1.61 -14.30 7.65
C LEU A 185 0.63 -14.89 8.66
N GLN A 186 -0.21 -15.84 8.26
CA GLN A 186 -1.15 -16.49 9.16
C GLN A 186 -0.44 -17.22 10.30
N ALA A 187 0.60 -18.01 10.00
CA ALA A 187 1.42 -18.66 11.03
C ALA A 187 2.04 -17.63 12.00
N HIS A 188 2.57 -16.53 11.47
CA HIS A 188 3.14 -15.46 12.29
C HIS A 188 2.12 -14.79 13.22
N LEU A 189 0.87 -14.62 12.78
CA LEU A 189 -0.18 -13.96 13.55
C LEU A 189 -0.83 -14.87 14.59
N VAL A 190 -0.95 -16.17 14.30
CA VAL A 190 -1.50 -17.16 15.22
C VAL A 190 -0.48 -17.52 16.31
N GLY A 191 0.82 -17.35 16.02
CA GLY A 191 1.90 -17.90 16.83
C GLY A 191 2.04 -19.39 16.53
N ASP A 192 3.27 -19.87 16.33
CA ASP A 192 3.53 -21.30 16.38
C ASP A 192 3.22 -21.74 17.83
N GLU A 193 2.06 -22.38 18.04
CA GLU A 193 1.82 -23.19 19.25
C GLU A 193 2.79 -24.38 19.30
#